data_AF-A0A949XZ45-F1
#
_entry.id   AF-A0A949XZ45-F1
#
_cell.length_a   1.000
_cell.length_b   1.000
_cell.length_c   1.000
_cell.angle_alpha   90.00
_cell.angle_beta   90.00
_cell.angle_gamma   90.00
#
_symmetry.space_group_name_H-M   'P 1'
#
loop_
_entity.id
_entity.type
_entity.pdbx_description
1 polymer ?
#
loop_
_entity_poly.entity_id
_entity_poly.type
_entity_poly.pdbx_seq_one_letter_code
_entity_poly.pdbx_strand_id
1 'polypeptide(L)'
;MNTPRPTCRHPNVSASARLQFSPRAPLTDRLFLRLCGANPDLRLERTALGELIIMPPSGSGSGGRNLRIAQQLANWVDASGLGVGFDSSAGFALPDGAIRSPDACWVARDRWDALTPDEQEGFAPLCPDCV
;
A
#
# COMPACT_ATOMS: atom_id res chain seq x y z
N MET A 1 -12.54 2.51 43.40
CA MET A 1 -11.12 2.09 43.55
C MET A 1 -10.49 2.17 42.17
N ASN A 2 -9.58 3.13 41.95
CA ASN A 2 -8.93 3.37 40.66
C ASN A 2 -7.59 2.64 40.68
N THR A 3 -7.53 1.41 40.18
CA THR A 3 -6.27 0.69 40.03
C THR A 3 -5.47 1.33 38.90
N PRO A 4 -4.20 1.75 39.13
CA PRO A 4 -3.38 2.29 38.06
C PRO A 4 -3.20 1.24 36.97
N ARG A 5 -3.49 1.60 35.71
CA ARG A 5 -3.25 0.70 34.57
C ARG A 5 -1.77 0.32 34.55
N PRO A 6 -1.43 -0.96 34.35
CA PRO A 6 -0.03 -1.36 34.20
C PRO A 6 0.58 -0.57 33.04
N THR A 7 1.78 -0.04 33.27
CA THR A 7 2.56 0.69 32.27
C THR A 7 3.04 -0.27 31.20
N CYS A 8 2.16 -0.65 30.28
CA CYS A 8 2.56 -1.30 29.04
C CYS A 8 3.47 -0.34 28.27
N ARG A 9 4.74 -0.71 28.10
CA ARG A 9 5.61 -0.06 27.13
C ARG A 9 4.93 -0.22 25.77
N HIS A 10 4.46 0.87 25.20
CA HIS A 10 3.92 0.87 23.84
C HIS A 10 5.11 0.90 22.86
N PRO A 11 5.41 -0.20 22.15
CA PRO A 11 6.44 -0.15 21.12
C PRO A 11 6.00 0.83 20.03
N ASN A 12 6.81 1.85 19.78
CA ASN A 12 6.59 2.77 18.66
C ASN A 12 7.15 2.12 17.39
N VAL A 13 6.27 1.54 16.59
CA VAL A 13 6.61 0.93 15.30
C VAL A 13 6.03 1.83 14.20
N SER A 14 6.74 2.90 13.83
CA SER A 14 6.27 3.83 12.79
C SER A 14 7.27 4.06 11.65
N ALA A 15 8.37 3.31 11.61
CA ALA A 15 9.37 3.46 10.54
C ALA A 15 9.29 2.29 9.57
N SER A 16 9.08 2.58 8.29
CA SER A 16 9.31 1.60 7.23
C SER A 16 10.79 1.23 7.19
N ALA A 17 11.07 -0.05 6.95
CA ALA A 17 12.43 -0.54 6.79
C ALA A 17 12.73 -0.64 5.30
N ARG A 18 13.84 -0.03 4.86
CA ARG A 18 14.34 -0.16 3.49
C ARG A 18 15.53 -1.11 3.48
N LEU A 19 15.44 -2.14 2.66
CA LEU A 19 16.48 -3.14 2.49
C LEU A 19 17.16 -2.96 1.13
N GLN A 20 18.49 -2.83 1.17
CA GLN A 20 19.35 -2.82 0.00
C GLN A 20 20.16 -4.11 -0.02
N PHE A 21 20.14 -4.84 -1.13
CA PHE A 21 20.91 -6.07 -1.31
C PHE A 21 22.34 -5.73 -1.77
N SER A 22 23.35 -6.46 -1.27
CA SER A 22 24.77 -6.30 -1.64
C SER A 22 25.31 -7.57 -2.32
N PRO A 23 26.06 -7.48 -3.44
CA PRO A 23 26.33 -6.25 -4.20
C PRO A 23 25.03 -5.64 -4.71
N ARG A 24 25.03 -4.32 -5.00
CA ARG A 24 23.83 -3.54 -5.32
C ARG A 24 23.15 -4.10 -6.58
N ALA A 25 22.18 -4.98 -6.38
CA ALA A 25 21.41 -5.64 -7.42
C ALA A 25 19.95 -5.21 -7.26
N PRO A 26 19.34 -4.58 -8.29
CA PRO A 26 17.95 -4.15 -8.20
C PRO A 26 17.03 -5.37 -8.14
N LEU A 27 16.00 -5.28 -7.30
CA LEU A 27 14.97 -6.30 -7.22
C LEU A 27 14.11 -6.28 -8.48
N THR A 28 14.26 -7.29 -9.35
CA THR A 28 13.45 -7.42 -10.57
C THR A 28 11.97 -7.68 -10.26
N ASP A 29 11.07 -7.36 -11.20
CA ASP A 29 9.61 -7.54 -11.03
C ASP A 29 9.27 -8.99 -10.69
N ARG A 30 9.85 -9.92 -11.45
CA ARG A 30 9.68 -11.36 -11.23
C ARG A 30 10.11 -11.78 -9.82
N LEU A 31 11.21 -11.24 -9.31
CA LEU A 31 11.68 -11.59 -7.97
C LEU A 31 10.83 -10.94 -6.88
N PHE A 32 10.40 -9.68 -7.08
CA PHE A 32 9.49 -9.00 -6.17
C PHE A 32 8.15 -9.73 -6.07
N LEU A 33 7.54 -10.12 -7.19
CA LEU A 33 6.30 -10.89 -7.22
C LEU A 33 6.45 -12.24 -6.51
N ARG A 34 7.58 -12.93 -6.68
CA ARG A 34 7.87 -14.16 -5.94
C ARG A 34 8.00 -13.92 -4.43
N LEU A 35 8.58 -12.79 -4.01
CA LEU A 35 8.66 -12.42 -2.59
C LEU A 35 7.28 -12.16 -2.01
N CYS A 36 6.41 -11.42 -2.71
CA CYS A 36 5.02 -11.21 -2.32
C CYS A 36 4.27 -12.55 -2.19
N GLY A 37 4.36 -13.41 -3.20
CA GLY A 37 3.69 -14.72 -3.17
C GLY A 37 4.22 -15.66 -2.08
N ALA A 38 5.51 -15.55 -1.73
CA ALA A 38 6.09 -16.33 -0.63
C ALA A 38 5.78 -15.78 0.76
N ASN A 39 5.36 -14.51 0.86
CA ASN A 39 5.11 -13.81 2.13
C ASN A 39 3.79 -13.02 2.06
N PRO A 40 2.63 -13.70 1.91
CA PRO A 40 1.35 -13.02 1.66
C PRO A 40 0.90 -12.09 2.79
N ASP A 41 1.39 -12.31 4.02
CA ASP A 41 1.05 -11.48 5.19
C ASP A 41 1.89 -10.21 5.30
N LEU A 42 2.91 -10.03 4.44
CA LEU A 42 3.78 -8.86 4.48
C LEU A 42 3.32 -7.79 3.49
N ARG A 43 3.20 -6.54 3.97
CA ARG A 43 3.05 -5.37 3.10
C ARG A 43 4.43 -4.98 2.56
N LEU A 44 4.69 -5.38 1.32
CA LEU A 44 5.94 -5.14 0.61
C LEU A 44 5.75 -4.10 -0.49
N GLU A 45 6.73 -3.22 -0.64
CA GLU A 45 6.81 -2.27 -1.75
C GLU A 45 8.21 -2.31 -2.37
N ARG A 46 8.35 -1.70 -3.55
CA ARG A 46 9.62 -1.58 -4.25
C ARG A 46 9.85 -0.16 -4.75
N THR A 47 11.03 0.38 -4.52
CA THR A 47 11.43 1.68 -5.09
C THR A 47 11.73 1.56 -6.59
N ALA A 48 11.77 2.70 -7.29
CA ALA A 48 12.24 2.77 -8.68
C ALA A 48 13.70 2.29 -8.86
N LEU A 49 14.50 2.32 -7.79
CA LEU A 49 15.87 1.79 -7.78
C LEU A 49 15.93 0.28 -7.51
N GLY A 50 14.79 -0.38 -7.35
CA GLY A 50 14.71 -1.81 -7.04
C GLY A 50 15.02 -2.14 -5.58
N GLU A 51 14.85 -1.20 -4.64
CA GLU A 51 15.05 -1.45 -3.20
C GLU A 51 13.75 -1.97 -2.59
N LEU A 52 13.83 -2.97 -1.70
CA LEU A 52 12.67 -3.51 -1.00
C LEU A 52 12.30 -2.59 0.17
N ILE A 53 11.02 -2.24 0.30
CA ILE A 53 10.49 -1.58 1.48
C ILE A 53 9.54 -2.53 2.17
N ILE A 54 9.74 -2.72 3.48
CA ILE A 54 8.85 -3.45 4.37
C ILE A 54 8.04 -2.42 5.14
N MET A 55 6.73 -2.47 4.99
CA MET A 55 5.79 -1.62 5.69
C MET A 55 5.28 -2.38 6.93
N PRO A 56 5.76 -2.07 8.15
CA PRO A 56 5.24 -2.71 9.35
C PRO A 56 3.78 -2.30 9.58
N PRO A 57 3.03 -3.05 10.41
CA PRO A 57 1.68 -2.68 10.80
C PRO A 57 1.63 -1.26 11.37
N SER A 58 0.65 -0.47 10.94
CA SER A 58 0.41 0.85 11.48
C SER A 58 0.02 0.78 12.96
N GLY A 59 0.49 1.74 13.76
CA GLY A 59 0.01 1.91 15.12
C GLY A 59 -1.51 2.16 15.16
N SER A 60 -2.20 1.69 16.20
CA SER A 60 -3.68 1.69 16.27
C SER A 60 -4.31 3.07 16.07
N GLY A 61 -3.71 4.14 16.58
CA GLY A 61 -4.18 5.51 16.37
C GLY A 61 -4.05 5.96 14.91
N SER A 62 -2.97 5.58 14.22
CA SER A 62 -2.80 5.84 12.79
C SER A 62 -3.78 5.01 11.96
N GLY A 63 -3.95 3.73 12.29
CA GLY A 63 -4.95 2.87 11.66
C GLY A 63 -6.37 3.44 11.77
N GLY A 64 -6.75 3.95 12.94
CA GLY A 64 -8.05 4.60 13.13
C GLY A 64 -8.24 5.86 12.28
N ARG A 65 -7.20 6.67 12.06
CA ARG A 65 -7.26 7.83 11.17
C ARG A 65 -7.33 7.41 9.71
N ASN A 66 -6.51 6.45 9.28
CA ASN A 66 -6.51 5.94 7.92
C ASN A 66 -7.87 5.34 7.56
N LEU A 67 -8.51 4.60 8.48
CA LEU A 67 -9.86 4.09 8.29
C LEU A 67 -10.88 5.22 8.00
N ARG A 68 -10.79 6.35 8.71
CA ARG A 68 -11.69 7.50 8.47
C ARG A 68 -11.43 8.13 7.10
N ILE A 69 -10.18 8.24 6.67
CA ILE A 69 -9.82 8.76 5.35
C ILE A 69 -10.39 7.83 4.26
N ALA A 70 -10.10 6.52 4.35
CA ALA A 70 -10.61 5.53 3.40
C ALA A 70 -12.14 5.52 3.33
N GLN A 71 -12.82 5.62 4.47
CA GLN A 71 -14.29 5.70 4.53
C GLN A 71 -14.84 6.94 3.80
N GLN A 72 -14.27 8.12 4.04
CA GLN A 72 -14.73 9.34 3.36
C GLN A 72 -14.46 9.28 1.86
N LEU A 73 -13.31 8.75 1.46
CA LEU A 73 -12.97 8.55 0.05
C LEU A 73 -13.96 7.59 -0.61
N ALA A 74 -14.19 6.41 -0.02
CA ALA A 74 -15.13 5.43 -0.55
C ALA A 74 -16.55 6.01 -0.71
N ASN A 75 -17.06 6.70 0.32
CA ASN A 75 -18.38 7.36 0.25
C ASN A 75 -18.46 8.39 -0.89
N TRP A 76 -17.40 9.16 -1.10
CA TRP A 76 -17.36 10.14 -2.19
C TRP A 76 -17.26 9.47 -3.56
N VAL A 77 -16.46 8.40 -3.70
CA VAL A 77 -16.35 7.63 -4.95
C VAL A 77 -17.70 7.03 -5.32
N ASP A 78 -18.39 6.39 -4.37
CA ASP A 78 -19.71 5.80 -4.57
C ASP A 78 -20.76 6.84 -4.95
N ALA A 79 -20.76 8.00 -4.27
CA ALA A 79 -21.71 9.07 -4.54
C ALA A 79 -21.47 9.78 -5.88
N SER A 80 -20.21 9.93 -6.28
CA SER A 80 -19.83 10.63 -7.51
C SER A 80 -19.87 9.72 -8.75
N GLY A 81 -19.64 8.41 -8.57
CA GLY A 81 -19.56 7.44 -9.66
C GLY A 81 -18.35 7.62 -10.58
N LEU A 82 -17.39 8.48 -10.22
CA LEU A 82 -16.36 8.93 -11.15
C LEU A 82 -15.22 7.90 -11.33
N GLY A 83 -15.21 6.78 -10.61
CA GLY A 83 -14.06 5.87 -10.54
C GLY A 83 -14.09 4.87 -9.38
N VAL A 84 -12.93 4.38 -8.97
CA VAL A 84 -12.75 3.30 -7.99
C VAL A 84 -11.80 3.75 -6.87
N GLY A 85 -12.18 3.51 -5.62
CA GLY A 85 -11.35 3.76 -4.44
C GLY A 85 -10.65 2.48 -3.97
N PHE A 86 -9.44 2.63 -3.42
CA PHE A 86 -8.60 1.53 -2.94
C PHE A 86 -8.12 1.78 -1.52
N ASP A 87 -8.00 0.69 -0.75
CA ASP A 87 -7.50 0.72 0.62
C ASP A 87 -5.97 0.75 0.69
N SER A 88 -5.43 0.63 1.91
CA SER A 88 -3.99 0.69 2.16
C SER A 88 -3.21 -0.58 1.76
N SER A 89 -3.84 -1.55 1.10
CA SER A 89 -3.21 -2.83 0.73
C SER A 89 -3.08 -3.02 -0.77
N ALA A 90 -3.83 -2.26 -1.57
CA ALA A 90 -3.73 -2.27 -3.02
C ALA A 90 -2.34 -1.84 -3.49
N GLY A 91 -1.75 -2.57 -4.44
CA GLY A 91 -0.46 -2.28 -5.04
C GLY A 91 -0.58 -1.73 -6.45
N PHE A 92 0.27 -0.77 -6.79
CA PHE A 92 0.30 -0.12 -8.11
C PHE A 92 1.72 -0.18 -8.68
N ALA A 93 1.84 -0.65 -9.93
CA ALA A 93 3.09 -0.63 -10.69
C ALA A 93 3.20 0.72 -11.42
N LEU A 94 4.08 1.58 -10.93
CA LEU A 94 4.23 2.96 -11.40
C LEU A 94 5.10 3.02 -12.67
N PRO A 95 4.95 4.08 -13.51
CA PRO A 95 5.72 4.22 -14.75
C PRO A 95 7.24 4.30 -14.57
N ASP A 96 7.71 4.69 -13.38
CA ASP A 96 9.14 4.74 -13.03
C ASP A 96 9.70 3.37 -12.56
N GLY A 97 8.87 2.32 -12.58
CA GLY A 97 9.21 0.96 -12.15
C GLY A 97 9.04 0.71 -10.66
N ALA A 98 8.64 1.70 -9.86
CA ALA A 98 8.29 1.47 -8.46
C ALA A 98 7.00 0.64 -8.33
N ILE A 99 6.86 -0.11 -7.24
CA ILE A 99 5.61 -0.74 -6.84
C ILE A 99 5.23 -0.19 -5.46
N ARG A 100 4.10 0.52 -5.37
CA ARG A 100 3.68 1.28 -4.18
C ARG A 100 2.28 0.92 -3.75
N SER A 101 2.01 1.07 -2.46
CA SER A 101 0.70 0.88 -1.87
C SER A 101 0.36 2.11 -1.01
N PRO A 102 -0.33 3.12 -1.55
CA PRO A 102 -0.72 4.31 -0.78
C PRO A 102 -1.67 3.94 0.37
N ASP A 103 -1.87 4.83 1.35
CA ASP A 103 -2.74 4.56 2.51
C ASP A 103 -4.25 4.65 2.19
N ALA A 104 -4.59 5.40 1.15
CA ALA A 104 -5.88 5.40 0.46
C ALA A 104 -5.63 6.04 -0.91
N CYS A 105 -6.29 5.58 -1.96
CA CYS A 105 -6.18 6.23 -3.26
C CYS A 105 -7.40 5.96 -4.12
N TRP A 106 -7.48 6.65 -5.25
CA TRP A 106 -8.55 6.40 -6.22
C TRP A 106 -8.02 6.52 -7.66
N VAL A 107 -8.74 5.87 -8.57
CA VAL A 107 -8.48 5.89 -10.01
C VAL A 107 -9.76 6.25 -10.74
N ALA A 108 -9.67 7.15 -11.73
CA ALA A 108 -10.79 7.52 -12.58
C ALA A 108 -11.36 6.29 -13.32
N ARG A 109 -12.69 6.28 -13.53
CA ARG A 109 -13.43 5.12 -14.05
C ARG A 109 -12.93 4.67 -15.41
N ASP A 110 -12.71 5.61 -16.32
CA ASP A 110 -12.22 5.34 -17.67
C ASP A 110 -10.82 4.71 -17.67
N ARG A 111 -9.94 5.15 -16.77
CA ARG A 111 -8.59 4.60 -16.60
C ARG A 111 -8.62 3.19 -16.01
N TRP A 112 -9.52 2.94 -15.05
CA TRP A 112 -9.69 1.63 -14.44
C TRP A 112 -10.29 0.63 -15.42
N ASP A 113 -11.37 1.00 -16.10
CA ASP A 113 -12.08 0.12 -17.04
C ASP A 113 -11.26 -0.17 -18.31
N ALA A 114 -10.23 0.64 -18.61
CA ALA A 114 -9.27 0.37 -19.69
C ALA A 114 -8.27 -0.75 -19.35
N LEU A 115 -8.13 -1.13 -18.08
CA LEU A 115 -7.27 -2.25 -17.66
C LEU A 115 -7.92 -3.59 -18.00
N THR A 116 -7.09 -4.55 -18.38
CA THR A 116 -7.51 -5.95 -18.50
C THR A 116 -7.88 -6.53 -17.12
N PRO A 117 -8.70 -7.60 -17.05
CA PRO A 117 -9.01 -8.25 -15.78
C PRO A 117 -7.77 -8.69 -14.98
N ASP A 118 -6.74 -9.20 -15.66
CA ASP A 118 -5.49 -9.62 -15.02
C ASP A 118 -4.71 -8.43 -14.43
N GLU A 119 -4.75 -7.26 -15.09
CA GLU A 119 -4.16 -6.02 -14.57
C GLU A 119 -4.94 -5.45 -13.39
N GLN A 120 -6.27 -5.62 -13.36
CA GLN A 120 -7.13 -5.21 -12.24
C GLN A 120 -6.94 -6.08 -11.00
N GLU A 121 -6.72 -7.38 -11.18
CA GLU A 121 -6.48 -8.33 -10.07
C GLU A 121 -5.02 -8.27 -9.55
N GLY A 122 -4.08 -7.86 -10.41
CA GLY A 122 -2.68 -7.71 -10.08
C GLY A 122 -2.30 -6.35 -9.46
N PHE A 123 -1.02 -6.00 -9.56
CA PHE A 123 -0.59 -4.63 -9.30
C PHE A 123 -0.91 -3.77 -10.51
N ALA A 124 -1.95 -2.95 -10.40
CA ALA A 124 -2.44 -2.14 -11.51
C ALA A 124 -1.31 -1.28 -12.11
N PRO A 125 -1.05 -1.35 -13.44
CA PRO A 125 0.09 -0.69 -14.08
C PRO A 125 -0.19 0.79 -14.36
N LEU A 126 -0.58 1.53 -13.32
CA LEU A 126 -0.92 2.95 -13.42
C LEU A 126 -0.58 3.70 -12.12
N CYS A 127 -0.46 5.01 -12.21
CA CYS A 127 -0.46 5.89 -11.05
C CYS A 127 -1.90 6.25 -10.68
N PRO A 128 -2.33 6.12 -9.42
CA PRO A 128 -3.61 6.65 -8.94
C PRO A 128 -3.75 8.15 -9.22
N ASP A 129 -4.98 8.61 -9.43
CA ASP A 129 -5.30 10.02 -9.70
C ASP A 129 -5.25 10.89 -8.44
N CYS A 130 -5.49 10.28 -7.28
CA CYS A 130 -5.37 10.93 -5.96
C CYS A 130 -4.83 9.92 -4.96
N VAL A 131 -3.94 10.38 -4.07
CA VAL A 131 -3.33 9.63 -2.95
C VAL A 131 -3.38 10.47 -1.67
#